data_AF-A0A355W7V8-F1
#
_entry.id   AF-A0A355W7V8-F1
#
_cell.length_a   1.000
_cell.length_b   1.000
_cell.length_c   1.000
_cell.angle_alpha   90.00
_cell.angle_beta   90.00
_cell.angle_gamma   90.00
#
_symmetry.space_group_name_H-M   'P 1'
#
loop_
_entity.id
_entity.type
_entity.pdbx_description
1 polymer ?
#
loop_
_entity_poly.entity_id
_entity_poly.type
_entity_poly.pdbx_seq_one_letter_code
_entity_poly.pdbx_strand_id
1 'polypeptide(L)'
;MTKQKRRDFLKLTALSAGFLGLTSATSYSKDLIEDKLNALTQPRKAQGKSVMGLRTDPIEQVKVAFIGVGSRGSGHVNRINALYPKAKITAICDIRESRTDKVMESLKDTKQKPAVYSGKEDAWKEMVKRDDIDLVIVSTPWEDHAPMCIYSMQQG
;
A
#
# COMPACT_ATOMS: atom_id res chain seq x y z
N MET A 1 15.49 27.37 15.32
CA MET A 1 14.58 26.79 16.35
C MET A 1 15.05 25.39 16.71
N THR A 2 15.62 25.24 17.91
CA THR A 2 16.22 24.00 18.44
C THR A 2 15.21 22.86 18.54
N LYS A 3 15.45 21.77 17.81
CA LYS A 3 14.61 20.57 17.70
C LYS A 3 14.43 19.79 19.02
N GLN A 4 15.08 20.22 20.10
CA GLN A 4 15.03 19.56 21.43
C GLN A 4 13.80 19.91 22.28
N LYS A 5 13.18 21.10 22.15
CA LYS A 5 12.16 21.56 23.13
C LYS A 5 10.83 20.78 23.17
N ARG A 6 10.40 20.17 22.05
CA ARG A 6 9.13 19.40 22.01
C ARG A 6 9.24 18.01 22.63
N ARG A 7 10.37 17.33 22.43
CA ARG A 7 10.62 16.00 22.98
C ARG A 7 10.78 16.05 24.49
N ASP A 8 11.48 17.07 24.98
CA ASP A 8 11.70 17.25 26.42
C ASP A 8 10.39 17.62 27.12
N PHE A 9 9.54 18.42 26.47
CA PHE A 9 8.19 18.69 26.96
C PHE A 9 7.33 17.42 27.06
N LEU A 10 7.29 16.57 26.02
CA LEU A 10 6.51 15.32 26.07
C LEU A 10 7.04 14.32 27.11
N LYS A 11 8.38 14.23 27.27
CA LYS A 11 9.00 13.43 28.34
C LYS A 11 8.61 13.94 29.71
N LEU A 12 8.67 15.27 29.91
CA LEU A 12 8.29 15.92 31.16
C LEU A 12 6.80 15.70 31.46
N THR A 13 5.91 15.92 30.48
CA THR A 13 4.46 15.70 30.66
C THR A 13 4.11 14.23 30.96
N ALA A 14 4.77 13.26 30.32
CA ALA A 14 4.56 11.84 30.60
C ALA A 14 5.01 11.45 32.02
N LEU A 15 6.15 11.99 32.48
CA LEU A 15 6.64 11.81 33.85
C LEU A 15 5.71 12.45 34.89
N SER A 16 5.20 13.66 34.61
CA SER A 16 4.24 14.37 35.49
C SER A 16 2.90 13.64 35.64
N ALA A 17 2.36 13.10 34.55
CA ALA A 17 1.11 12.34 34.56
C ALA A 17 1.24 11.02 35.34
N GLY A 18 2.41 10.37 35.25
CA GLY A 18 2.75 9.22 36.10
C GLY A 18 2.84 9.58 37.59
N PHE A 19 3.17 10.81 37.95
CA PHE A 19 3.30 11.24 39.34
C PHE A 19 1.96 11.64 39.99
N LEU A 20 1.02 12.21 39.21
CA LEU A 20 -0.28 12.67 39.72
C LEU A 20 -1.39 11.62 39.65
N GLY A 21 -1.23 10.54 38.87
CA GLY A 21 -2.21 9.45 38.74
C GLY A 21 -1.91 8.18 39.54
N LEU A 22 -0.80 8.13 40.28
CA LEU A 22 -0.31 6.91 40.97
C LEU A 22 -0.06 7.12 42.46
N THR A 23 -1.05 7.65 43.19
CA THR A 23 -1.07 7.51 44.66
C THR A 23 -1.25 6.05 45.11
N SER A 24 -1.47 5.10 44.18
CA SER A 24 -1.62 3.66 44.46
C SER A 24 -0.59 2.74 43.81
N ALA A 25 0.49 3.24 43.19
CA ALA A 25 1.53 2.39 42.59
C ALA A 25 2.94 2.75 43.09
N THR A 26 3.17 2.55 44.38
CA THR A 26 4.50 2.54 45.00
C THR A 26 5.34 1.31 44.61
N SER A 27 5.12 0.68 43.44
CA SER A 27 5.78 -0.58 43.07
C SER A 27 6.33 -0.69 41.65
N TYR A 28 6.25 0.36 40.82
CA TYR A 28 7.01 0.35 39.56
C TYR A 28 8.42 0.91 39.83
N SER A 29 9.44 0.07 39.70
CA SER A 29 10.84 0.52 39.75
C SER A 29 11.05 1.67 38.76
N LYS A 30 11.86 2.65 39.12
CA LYS A 30 12.27 3.75 38.23
C LYS A 30 12.77 3.20 36.88
N ASP A 31 13.48 2.08 36.91
CA ASP A 31 13.99 1.38 35.73
C ASP A 31 12.87 0.98 34.76
N LEU A 32 11.72 0.51 35.28
CA LEU A 32 10.60 0.08 34.45
C LEU A 32 9.90 1.26 33.77
N ILE A 33 9.88 2.42 34.43
CA ILE A 33 9.35 3.67 33.87
C ILE A 33 10.31 4.20 32.81
N GLU A 34 11.62 4.19 33.08
CA GLU A 34 12.65 4.60 32.12
C GLU A 34 12.67 3.70 30.87
N ASP A 35 12.53 2.39 31.03
CA ASP A 35 12.47 1.44 29.92
C ASP A 35 11.22 1.64 29.05
N LYS A 36 10.05 1.83 29.66
CA LYS A 36 8.82 2.16 28.91
C LYS A 36 8.93 3.51 28.21
N LEU A 37 9.52 4.51 28.87
CA LEU A 37 9.71 5.83 28.27
C LEU A 37 10.71 5.77 27.10
N ASN A 38 11.78 4.98 27.23
CA ASN A 38 12.71 4.72 26.15
C ASN A 38 12.02 4.01 24.98
N ALA A 39 11.25 2.94 25.24
CA ALA A 39 10.50 2.25 24.19
C ALA A 39 9.50 3.16 23.44
N LEU A 40 8.86 4.11 24.14
CA LEU A 40 7.91 5.06 23.55
C LEU A 40 8.58 6.24 22.83
N THR A 41 9.82 6.61 23.19
CA THR A 41 10.50 7.81 22.68
C THR A 41 11.60 7.51 21.66
N GLN A 42 12.02 6.25 21.53
CA GLN A 42 12.95 5.84 20.49
C GLN A 42 12.24 5.83 19.13
N PRO A 43 12.80 6.48 18.10
CA PRO A 43 12.26 6.34 16.76
C PRO A 43 12.34 4.86 16.35
N ARG A 44 11.29 4.33 15.71
CA ARG A 44 11.38 3.00 15.11
C ARG A 44 12.61 2.98 14.20
N LYS A 45 13.50 2.01 14.42
CA LYS A 45 14.66 1.82 13.56
C LYS A 45 14.15 1.62 12.13
N ALA A 46 14.60 2.47 11.21
CA ALA A 46 14.25 2.32 9.81
C ALA A 46 14.69 0.93 9.35
N GLN A 47 13.77 0.18 8.73
CA GLN A 47 14.07 -1.10 8.11
C GLN A 47 14.38 -0.84 6.63
N GLY A 48 15.56 -1.27 6.18
CA GLY A 48 15.97 -1.11 4.79
C GLY A 48 16.48 0.29 4.42
N LYS A 49 16.69 0.50 3.11
CA LYS A 49 17.09 1.79 2.54
C LYS A 49 15.86 2.69 2.37
N SER A 50 16.02 3.99 2.56
CA SER A 50 14.98 4.97 2.28
C SER A 50 14.57 4.92 0.80
N VAL A 51 13.26 4.97 0.53
CA VAL A 51 12.70 5.12 -0.83
C VAL A 51 12.37 6.57 -1.18
N MET A 52 12.68 7.53 -0.30
CA MET A 52 12.53 8.95 -0.62
C MET A 52 13.48 9.33 -1.77
N GLY A 53 12.90 9.80 -2.88
CA GLY A 53 13.67 10.12 -4.09
C GLY A 53 14.11 8.90 -4.89
N LEU A 54 13.49 7.73 -4.68
CA LEU A 54 13.69 6.56 -5.53
C LEU A 54 13.37 6.91 -6.99
N ARG A 55 14.31 6.63 -7.89
CA ARG A 55 14.17 6.80 -9.34
C ARG A 55 14.65 5.52 -10.00
N THR A 56 13.97 5.13 -11.07
CA THR A 56 14.36 4.04 -11.96
C THR A 56 14.46 4.58 -13.38
N ASP A 57 15.09 3.82 -14.26
CA ASP A 57 15.15 4.16 -15.68
C ASP A 57 13.73 4.19 -16.29
N PRO A 58 13.46 5.07 -17.27
CA PRO A 58 12.16 5.12 -17.92
C PRO A 58 11.78 3.80 -18.58
N ILE A 59 10.58 3.31 -18.31
CA ILE A 59 9.99 2.17 -19.02
C ILE A 59 9.28 2.71 -20.27
N GLU A 60 9.69 2.24 -21.44
CA GLU A 60 9.18 2.74 -22.74
C GLU A 60 7.67 2.52 -22.91
N GLN A 61 7.21 1.31 -22.58
CA GLN A 61 5.79 0.96 -22.52
C GLN A 61 5.49 0.28 -21.18
N VAL A 62 4.80 0.98 -20.29
CA VAL A 62 4.47 0.46 -18.95
C VAL A 62 3.36 -0.60 -19.06
N LYS A 63 3.63 -1.80 -18.57
CA LYS A 63 2.67 -2.91 -18.51
C LYS A 63 1.90 -2.86 -17.20
N VAL A 64 0.61 -2.52 -17.30
CA VAL A 64 -0.25 -2.23 -16.15
C VAL A 64 -1.25 -3.36 -15.95
N ALA A 65 -1.33 -3.87 -14.73
CA ALA A 65 -2.36 -4.78 -14.27
C ALA A 65 -3.30 -4.12 -13.25
N PHE A 66 -4.52 -4.65 -13.14
CA PHE A 66 -5.56 -4.10 -12.26
C PHE A 66 -6.09 -5.15 -11.30
N ILE A 67 -6.18 -4.81 -10.02
CA ILE A 67 -6.90 -5.61 -9.01
C ILE A 67 -8.11 -4.80 -8.54
N GLY A 68 -9.30 -5.33 -8.79
CA GLY A 68 -10.56 -4.63 -8.60
C GLY A 68 -10.89 -3.72 -9.79
N VAL A 69 -11.84 -4.13 -10.62
CA VAL A 69 -12.35 -3.34 -11.76
C VAL A 69 -13.83 -2.98 -11.62
N GLY A 70 -14.24 -2.71 -10.37
CA GLY A 70 -15.49 -2.03 -10.04
C GLY A 70 -15.55 -0.58 -10.55
N SER A 71 -16.44 0.24 -9.98
CA SER A 71 -16.69 1.61 -10.50
C SER A 71 -15.45 2.51 -10.55
N ARG A 72 -14.51 2.37 -9.59
CA ARG A 72 -13.25 3.13 -9.60
C ARG A 72 -12.22 2.51 -10.54
N GLY A 73 -12.03 1.20 -10.45
CA GLY A 73 -11.08 0.46 -11.26
C GLY A 73 -11.34 0.59 -12.76
N SER A 74 -12.60 0.48 -13.21
CA SER A 74 -12.95 0.68 -14.62
C SER A 74 -12.62 2.09 -15.13
N GLY A 75 -12.78 3.11 -14.28
CA GLY A 75 -12.34 4.47 -14.58
C GLY A 75 -10.82 4.61 -14.69
N HIS A 76 -10.04 3.82 -13.95
CA HIS A 76 -8.59 3.76 -14.12
C HIS A 76 -8.19 3.01 -15.39
N VAL A 77 -8.87 1.92 -15.72
CA VAL A 77 -8.69 1.17 -16.97
C VAL A 77 -8.86 2.08 -18.18
N ASN A 78 -9.95 2.86 -18.24
CA ASN A 78 -10.19 3.79 -19.36
C ASN A 78 -9.08 4.85 -19.50
N ARG A 79 -8.57 5.37 -18.37
CA ARG A 79 -7.46 6.33 -18.38
C ARG A 79 -6.16 5.70 -18.90
N ILE A 80 -5.84 4.48 -18.47
CA ILE A 80 -4.66 3.76 -18.95
C ILE A 80 -4.80 3.38 -20.43
N ASN A 81 -6.00 2.98 -20.86
CA ASN A 81 -6.27 2.71 -22.28
C ASN A 81 -5.99 3.95 -23.16
N ALA A 82 -6.37 5.14 -22.70
CA ALA A 82 -6.10 6.40 -23.42
C ALA A 82 -4.61 6.75 -23.54
N LEU A 83 -3.73 6.12 -22.75
CA LEU A 83 -2.27 6.31 -22.82
C LEU A 83 -1.59 5.35 -23.80
N TYR A 84 -2.33 4.47 -24.49
CA TYR A 84 -1.76 3.60 -25.51
C TYR A 84 -1.12 4.43 -26.65
N PRO A 85 0.09 4.08 -27.14
CA PRO A 85 0.87 2.88 -26.84
C PRO A 85 1.85 2.99 -25.68
N LYS A 86 1.92 4.10 -24.93
CA LYS A 86 2.86 4.24 -23.79
C LYS A 86 2.49 3.37 -22.58
N ALA A 87 1.24 2.93 -22.48
CA ALA A 87 0.80 1.97 -21.48
C ALA A 87 0.03 0.82 -22.12
N LYS A 88 0.32 -0.41 -21.67
CA LYS A 88 -0.34 -1.63 -22.09
C LYS A 88 -1.07 -2.26 -20.90
N ILE A 89 -2.34 -2.55 -21.04
CA ILE A 89 -3.12 -3.27 -20.03
C ILE A 89 -2.87 -4.76 -20.23
N THR A 90 -2.11 -5.38 -19.33
CA THR A 90 -1.70 -6.79 -19.47
C THR A 90 -2.67 -7.76 -18.81
N ALA A 91 -3.24 -7.37 -17.66
CA ALA A 91 -4.21 -8.19 -16.96
C ALA A 91 -5.21 -7.35 -16.15
N ILE A 92 -6.43 -7.88 -16.01
CA ILE A 92 -7.45 -7.33 -15.12
C ILE A 92 -7.97 -8.44 -14.20
N CYS A 93 -8.23 -8.09 -12.94
CA CYS A 93 -8.77 -8.99 -11.95
C CYS A 93 -9.95 -8.37 -11.20
N ASP A 94 -11.03 -9.14 -11.03
CA ASP A 94 -12.13 -8.82 -10.10
C ASP A 94 -12.79 -10.10 -9.63
N ILE A 95 -13.16 -10.18 -8.35
CA ILE A 95 -13.89 -11.35 -7.82
C ILE A 95 -15.23 -11.56 -8.54
N ARG A 96 -15.83 -10.48 -9.05
CA ARG A 96 -17.10 -10.51 -9.79
C ARG A 96 -16.83 -10.51 -11.29
N GLU A 97 -17.09 -11.65 -11.95
CA GLU A 97 -16.96 -11.82 -13.41
C GLU A 97 -17.70 -10.73 -14.21
N SER A 98 -18.92 -10.38 -13.79
CA SER A 98 -19.68 -9.27 -14.38
C SER A 98 -18.95 -7.90 -14.44
N ARG A 99 -17.90 -7.70 -13.64
CA ARG A 99 -17.07 -6.48 -13.65
C ARG A 99 -15.97 -6.59 -14.70
N THR A 100 -15.29 -7.72 -14.78
CA THR A 100 -14.30 -7.98 -15.83
C THR A 100 -14.95 -7.97 -17.21
N ASP A 101 -16.14 -8.55 -17.37
CA ASP A 101 -16.85 -8.57 -18.66
C ASP A 101 -17.18 -7.16 -19.16
N LYS A 102 -17.67 -6.30 -18.26
CA LYS A 102 -17.97 -4.90 -18.59
C LYS A 102 -16.72 -4.14 -19.03
N VAL A 103 -15.58 -4.41 -18.42
CA VAL A 103 -14.32 -3.81 -18.82
C VAL A 103 -13.84 -4.37 -20.16
N MET A 104 -13.93 -5.68 -20.37
CA MET A 104 -13.58 -6.30 -21.66
C MET A 104 -14.45 -5.74 -22.80
N GLU A 105 -15.74 -5.55 -22.56
CA GLU A 105 -16.66 -4.90 -23.50
C GLU A 105 -16.23 -3.45 -23.81
N SER A 106 -15.84 -2.67 -22.80
CA SER A 106 -15.33 -1.29 -23.04
C SER A 106 -14.01 -1.25 -23.81
N LEU A 107 -13.24 -2.35 -23.81
CA LEU A 107 -11.96 -2.47 -24.50
C LEU A 107 -12.08 -3.16 -25.87
N LYS A 108 -13.28 -3.60 -26.27
CA LYS A 108 -13.46 -4.43 -27.48
C LYS A 108 -12.90 -3.79 -28.76
N ASP A 109 -13.14 -2.50 -28.93
CA ASP A 109 -12.74 -1.69 -30.09
C ASP A 109 -11.34 -1.07 -29.93
N THR A 110 -10.63 -1.41 -28.86
CA THR A 110 -9.29 -0.92 -28.56
C THR A 110 -8.22 -1.94 -28.95
N LYS A 111 -6.95 -1.51 -28.94
CA LYS A 111 -5.79 -2.40 -29.11
C LYS A 111 -5.41 -3.17 -27.83
N GLN A 112 -6.04 -2.86 -26.69
CA GLN A 112 -5.76 -3.50 -25.42
C GLN A 112 -6.54 -4.82 -25.31
N LYS A 113 -5.84 -5.92 -25.03
CA LYS A 113 -6.40 -7.27 -24.88
C LYS A 113 -5.84 -7.93 -23.60
N PRO A 114 -6.28 -7.48 -22.41
CA PRO A 114 -5.75 -8.00 -21.16
C PRO A 114 -6.22 -9.43 -20.90
N ALA A 115 -5.41 -10.20 -20.18
CA ALA A 115 -5.87 -11.44 -19.57
C ALA A 115 -6.86 -11.16 -18.44
N VAL A 116 -7.82 -12.06 -18.24
CA VAL A 116 -8.87 -11.91 -17.23
C VAL A 116 -8.68 -12.92 -16.11
N TYR A 117 -8.73 -12.43 -14.87
CA TYR A 117 -8.75 -13.24 -13.66
C TYR A 117 -10.03 -12.91 -12.88
N SER A 118 -10.87 -13.90 -12.61
CA SER A 118 -12.15 -13.65 -11.95
C SER A 118 -12.67 -14.85 -11.14
N GLY A 119 -13.74 -14.62 -10.38
CA GLY A 119 -14.51 -15.68 -9.72
C GLY A 119 -13.94 -16.21 -8.41
N LYS A 120 -12.72 -15.81 -8.01
CA LYS A 120 -12.11 -16.15 -6.72
C LYS A 120 -11.47 -14.94 -6.07
N GLU A 121 -11.54 -14.87 -4.75
CA GLU A 121 -10.95 -13.81 -3.94
C GLU A 121 -9.42 -13.73 -4.10
N ASP A 122 -8.77 -14.86 -4.34
CA ASP A 122 -7.32 -14.99 -4.47
C ASP A 122 -6.82 -15.06 -5.93
N ALA A 123 -7.70 -14.92 -6.93
CA ALA A 123 -7.33 -14.99 -8.34
C ALA A 123 -6.24 -13.96 -8.73
N TRP A 124 -6.22 -12.81 -8.05
CA TRP A 124 -5.20 -11.78 -8.25
C TRP A 124 -3.79 -12.24 -7.86
N LYS A 125 -3.65 -13.22 -6.95
CA LYS A 125 -2.33 -13.74 -6.55
C LYS A 125 -1.65 -14.45 -7.70
N GLU A 126 -2.39 -15.23 -8.49
CA GLU A 126 -1.86 -15.87 -9.69
C GLU A 126 -1.55 -14.85 -10.78
N MET A 127 -2.35 -13.78 -10.88
CA MET A 127 -2.09 -12.68 -11.82
C MET A 127 -0.76 -11.97 -11.53
N VAL A 128 -0.48 -11.62 -10.27
CA VAL A 128 0.72 -10.83 -9.93
C VAL A 128 2.03 -11.63 -9.94
N LYS A 129 1.97 -12.96 -10.07
CA LYS A 129 3.16 -13.81 -10.28
C LYS A 129 3.72 -13.72 -11.70
N ARG A 130 3.04 -13.02 -12.61
CA ARG A 130 3.51 -12.84 -13.98
C ARG A 130 4.73 -11.93 -14.00
N ASP A 131 5.69 -12.29 -14.86
CA ASP A 131 6.93 -11.54 -15.11
C ASP A 131 6.75 -10.38 -16.11
N ASP A 132 5.56 -10.22 -16.69
CA ASP A 132 5.23 -9.21 -17.68
C ASP A 132 4.39 -8.04 -17.13
N ILE A 133 4.45 -7.78 -15.82
CA ILE A 133 3.73 -6.67 -15.17
C ILE A 133 4.74 -5.73 -14.51
N ASP A 134 4.69 -4.44 -14.88
CA ASP A 134 5.54 -3.40 -14.30
C ASP A 134 4.82 -2.60 -13.19
N LEU A 135 3.49 -2.48 -13.29
CA LEU A 135 2.67 -1.67 -12.39
C LEU A 135 1.35 -2.37 -12.08
N VAL A 136 0.97 -2.41 -10.80
CA VAL A 136 -0.34 -2.88 -10.36
C VAL A 136 -1.15 -1.72 -9.78
N ILE A 137 -2.37 -1.53 -10.29
CA ILE A 137 -3.35 -0.59 -9.73
C ILE A 137 -4.36 -1.38 -8.89
N VAL A 138 -4.38 -1.13 -7.58
CA VAL A 138 -5.31 -1.74 -6.64
C VAL A 138 -6.48 -0.78 -6.37
N SER A 139 -7.70 -1.25 -6.61
CA SER A 139 -8.96 -0.49 -6.45
C SER A 139 -10.03 -1.34 -5.76
N THR A 140 -9.61 -2.07 -4.72
CA THR A 140 -10.43 -2.97 -3.89
C THR A 140 -10.94 -2.27 -2.62
N PRO A 141 -11.70 -2.94 -1.74
CA PRO A 141 -11.99 -2.41 -0.42
C PRO A 141 -10.71 -2.07 0.38
N TRP A 142 -10.82 -1.05 1.23
CA TRP A 142 -9.78 -0.58 2.15
C TRP A 142 -9.10 -1.67 3.00
N GLU A 143 -9.79 -2.73 3.41
CA GLU A 143 -9.20 -3.86 4.15
C GLU A 143 -8.19 -4.66 3.31
N ASP A 144 -8.39 -4.71 1.98
CA ASP A 144 -7.59 -5.51 1.06
C ASP A 144 -6.40 -4.73 0.48
N HIS A 145 -6.43 -3.40 0.53
CA HIS A 145 -5.41 -2.54 -0.07
C HIS A 145 -3.99 -2.90 0.38
N ALA A 146 -3.75 -2.91 1.69
CA ALA A 146 -2.41 -3.16 2.23
C ALA A 146 -1.87 -4.56 1.87
N PRO A 147 -2.59 -5.67 2.13
CA PRO A 147 -2.06 -7.00 1.79
C PRO A 147 -1.85 -7.17 0.28
N MET A 148 -2.73 -6.64 -0.57
CA MET A 148 -2.57 -6.72 -2.03
C MET A 148 -1.36 -5.93 -2.53
N CYS A 149 -1.18 -4.69 -2.07
CA CYS A 149 -0.02 -3.88 -2.42
C CYS A 149 1.28 -4.53 -1.95
N ILE A 150 1.32 -5.02 -0.70
CA ILE A 150 2.51 -5.68 -0.14
C ILE A 150 2.86 -6.93 -0.94
N TYR A 151 1.89 -7.81 -1.19
CA TYR A 151 2.15 -9.05 -1.93
C TYR A 151 2.57 -8.77 -3.38
N SER A 152 1.95 -7.78 -4.04
CA SER A 152 2.34 -7.38 -5.40
C SER A 152 3.80 -6.91 -5.44
N MET A 153 4.22 -6.04 -4.50
CA MET A 153 5.62 -5.60 -4.39
C MET A 153 6.59 -6.74 -4.00
N GLN A 154 6.10 -7.81 -3.39
CA GLN A 154 6.92 -9.01 -3.11
C GLN A 154 7.12 -9.89 -4.34
N GLN A 155 6.24 -9.78 -5.35
CA GLN A 155 6.38 -10.51 -6.62
C GLN A 155 7.15 -9.71 -7.69
N GLY A 156 7.50 -8.44 -7.43
CA GLY A 156 8.28 -7.58 -8.33
C GLY A 156 8.62 -6.23 -7.70
#